data_AF-A0AAE3C3P8-F1
#
_entry.id   AF-A0AAE3C3P8-F1
#
_cell.length_a   1.000
_cell.length_b   1.000
_cell.length_c   1.000
_cell.angle_alpha   90.00
_cell.angle_beta   90.00
_cell.angle_gamma   90.00
#
_symmetry.space_group_name_H-M   'P 1'
#
loop_
_entity.id
_entity.type
_entity.pdbx_description
1 polymer ?
#
loop_
_entity_poly.entity_id
_entity_poly.type
_entity_poly.pdbx_seq_one_letter_code
_entity_poly.pdbx_strand_id
1 'polypeptide(L)' 'MIICLRGILACGYFNLEVAERFGVTAAIVRGVSSFDEMLEAKVVNVTSKARELGVTEGCSGRDAVLRFS' A
#
# COMPACT_ATOMS: atom_id res chain seq x y z
N MET A 1 -1.61 3.01 9.17
CA MET A 1 -1.03 3.42 7.86
C MET A 1 0.46 3.68 8.05
N ILE A 2 1.29 3.29 7.09
CA ILE A 2 2.74 3.49 7.08
C ILE A 2 3.05 4.44 5.92
N ILE A 3 3.65 5.59 6.20
CA ILE A 3 3.99 6.62 5.21
C ILE A 3 5.48 6.48 4.87
N CYS A 4 5.79 6.40 3.58
CA CYS A 4 7.15 6.34 3.06
C CYS A 4 7.41 7.55 2.15
N LEU A 5 8.65 7.73 1.68
CA LEU A 5 9.04 8.86 0.85
C LEU A 5 8.24 8.93 -0.47
N ARG A 6 7.99 7.77 -1.10
CA ARG A 6 7.40 7.68 -2.44
C ARG A 6 5.97 7.15 -2.45
N GLY A 7 5.41 6.75 -1.30
CA GLY A 7 4.08 6.18 -1.23
C GLY A 7 3.61 5.80 0.18
N ILE A 8 2.41 5.22 0.25
CA ILE A 8 1.71 4.93 1.51
C ILE A 8 1.20 3.49 1.50
N LEU A 9 1.50 2.72 2.56
CA LEU A 9 0.80 1.47 2.85
C LEU A 9 -0.35 1.76 3.82
N ALA A 10 -1.58 1.58 3.39
CA ALA A 10 -2.77 1.88 4.18
C ALA A 10 -3.62 0.63 4.44
N CYS A 11 -4.54 0.73 5.41
CA CYS A 11 -5.53 -0.30 5.67
C CYS A 11 -6.83 0.00 4.92
N GLY A 12 -7.81 -0.92 4.96
CA GLY A 12 -9.09 -0.79 4.27
C GLY A 12 -9.96 0.43 4.62
N TYR A 13 -9.59 1.24 5.61
CA TYR A 13 -10.22 2.53 5.89
C TYR A 13 -9.87 3.60 4.85
N PHE A 14 -8.76 3.45 4.14
CA PHE A 14 -8.27 4.42 3.17
C PHE A 14 -8.96 4.22 1.80
N ASN A 15 -9.49 5.31 1.25
CA ASN A 15 -10.14 5.28 -0.05
C ASN A 15 -9.11 5.30 -1.18
N LEU A 16 -8.85 4.13 -1.76
CA LEU A 16 -7.88 3.97 -2.84
C LEU A 16 -8.31 4.65 -4.14
N GLU A 17 -9.61 4.74 -4.42
CA GLU A 17 -10.13 5.39 -5.63
C GLU A 17 -9.83 6.89 -5.62
N VAL A 18 -9.98 7.53 -4.47
CA VAL A 18 -9.58 8.94 -4.28
C VAL A 18 -8.07 9.08 -4.48
N ALA A 19 -7.28 8.19 -3.88
CA ALA A 19 -5.83 8.20 -4.02
C ALA A 19 -5.39 8.05 -5.50
N GLU A 20 -6.04 7.17 -6.26
CA GLU A 20 -5.82 6.99 -7.69
C GLU A 20 -6.09 8.29 -8.46
N ARG A 21 -7.24 8.92 -8.22
CA ARG A 21 -7.65 10.17 -8.90
C ARG A 21 -6.68 11.33 -8.66
N PHE A 22 -6.09 11.39 -7.47
CA PHE A 22 -5.09 12.41 -7.12
C PHE A 22 -3.65 11.99 -7.45
N GLY A 23 -3.45 10.81 -8.05
CA GLY A 23 -2.12 10.31 -8.39
C GLY A 23 -1.24 10.09 -7.17
N VAL A 24 -1.83 9.64 -6.07
CA VAL A 24 -1.12 9.22 -4.86
C VAL A 24 -0.63 7.78 -5.05
N THR A 25 0.64 7.53 -4.73
CA THR A 25 1.20 6.18 -4.69
C THR A 25 0.73 5.48 -3.41
N ALA A 26 -0.13 4.46 -3.53
CA ALA A 26 -0.66 3.77 -2.36
C ALA A 26 -0.90 2.27 -2.60
N ALA A 27 -0.79 1.49 -1.52
CA ALA A 27 -1.15 0.08 -1.44
C ALA A 27 -2.06 -0.16 -0.22
N ILE A 28 -2.96 -1.15 -0.34
CA ILE A 28 -3.94 -1.48 0.70
C ILE A 28 -3.71 -2.89 1.23
N VAL A 29 -3.71 -3.03 2.55
CA VAL A 29 -3.84 -4.30 3.28
C VAL A 29 -5.16 -4.33 4.06
N ARG A 30 -5.67 -5.51 4.41
CA ARG A 30 -6.93 -5.68 5.15
C ARG A 30 -6.80 -6.71 6.25
N GLY A 31 -7.67 -6.63 7.26
CA GLY A 31 -7.70 -7.57 8.38
C GLY A 31 -6.52 -7.43 9.33
N VAL A 32 -6.04 -6.19 9.52
CA VAL A 32 -4.84 -5.87 10.30
C VAL A 32 -5.18 -4.89 11.42
N SER A 33 -4.56 -5.08 12.57
CA SER A 33 -4.76 -4.29 13.79
C SER A 33 -3.45 -3.70 14.35
N SER A 34 -2.30 -4.11 13.80
CA SER A 34 -0.97 -3.67 14.23
C SER A 34 -0.07 -3.37 13.02
N PHE A 35 1.04 -2.65 13.25
CA PHE A 35 2.01 -2.36 12.18
C PHE A 35 2.73 -3.62 11.69
N ASP A 36 3.04 -4.55 12.59
CA ASP A 36 3.63 -5.84 12.22
C ASP A 36 2.68 -6.64 11.32
N GLU A 37 1.39 -6.70 11.66
CA GLU A 37 0.38 -7.31 10.79
C GLU A 37 0.28 -6.59 9.43
N MET A 38 0.41 -5.26 9.38
CA MET A 38 0.43 -4.54 8.11
C MET A 38 1.61 -4.95 7.21
N LEU A 39 2.79 -5.21 7.78
CA LEU A 39 3.99 -5.58 7.03
C LEU A 39 3.90 -7.03 6.50
N GLU A 40 3.31 -7.93 7.28
CA GLU A 40 3.18 -9.34 6.91
C GLU A 40 1.93 -9.62 6.04
N ALA A 41 0.90 -8.77 6.11
CA ALA A 41 -0.30 -8.92 5.31
C ALA A 41 -0.03 -8.78 3.80
N LYS A 42 -0.86 -9.46 3.01
CA LYS A 42 -0.85 -9.33 1.55
C LYS A 42 -1.54 -8.05 1.12
N VAL A 43 -0.91 -7.34 0.19
CA VAL A 43 -1.51 -6.20 -0.50
C VAL A 43 -2.68 -6.70 -1.33
N VAL A 44 -3.85 -6.10 -1.15
CA VAL A 44 -5.09 -6.48 -1.84
C VAL A 44 -5.42 -5.54 -3.00
N ASN A 45 -4.96 -4.30 -2.95
CA ASN A 45 -5.19 -3.30 -4.01
C ASN A 45 -4.05 -2.28 -4.02
N VAL A 46 -3.74 -1.75 -5.20
CA VAL A 46 -2.70 -0.72 -5.40
C VAL A 46 -3.16 0.34 -6.39
N THR A 47 -2.59 1.54 -6.28
CA THR A 47 -2.75 2.58 -7.31
C THR A 47 -1.89 2.30 -8.55
N SER A 48 -2.21 2.92 -9.69
CA SER A 48 -1.42 2.76 -10.91
C SER A 48 0.03 3.20 -10.71
N LYS A 49 0.26 4.31 -9.99
CA LYS A 49 1.61 4.75 -9.62
C LYS A 49 2.34 3.75 -8.71
N ALA A 50 1.63 3.06 -7.83
CA ALA A 50 2.26 2.00 -7.03
C ALA A 50 2.68 0.81 -7.90
N ARG A 51 1.92 0.46 -8.95
CA ARG A 51 2.33 -0.55 -9.94
C ARG A 51 3.57 -0.14 -10.73
N GLU A 52 3.69 1.14 -11.08
CA GLU A 52 4.89 1.67 -11.76
C GLU A 52 6.16 1.50 -10.89
N LEU A 53 6.01 1.51 -9.56
CA LEU A 53 7.09 1.21 -8.61
C LEU A 53 7.30 -0.29 -8.36
N GLY A 54 6.60 -1.15 -9.10
CA GLY A 54 6.70 -2.61 -8.99
C GLY A 54 5.94 -3.20 -7.81
N VAL A 55 5.03 -2.46 -7.16
CA VAL A 55 4.13 -3.00 -6.14
C VAL A 55 2.92 -3.63 -6.82
N THR A 56 2.65 -4.89 -6.54
CA THR A 56 1.54 -5.64 -7.13
C THR A 56 0.65 -6.22 -6.05
N GLU A 57 -0.62 -6.45 -6.37
CA GLU A 57 -1.51 -7.23 -5.53
C GLU A 57 -0.89 -8.61 -5.24
N GLY A 58 -1.02 -9.07 -4.00
CA GLY A 58 -0.46 -10.33 -3.50
C GLY A 58 0.95 -10.25 -2.91
N CYS A 59 1.71 -9.16 -3.11
CA CYS A 59 3.00 -8.97 -2.41
C CYS A 59 2.77 -8.68 -0.92
N SER A 60 3.83 -8.82 -0.11
CA SER A 60 3.76 -8.45 1.32
C SER A 60 3.67 -6.93 1.50
N GLY A 61 3.13 -6.47 2.63
CA GLY A 61 3.19 -5.06 3.00
C GLY A 61 4.63 -4.57 3.14
N ARG A 62 5.54 -5.43 3.61
CA ARG A 62 6.98 -5.16 3.68
C ARG A 62 7.59 -4.91 2.30
N ASP A 63 7.24 -5.74 1.32
CA ASP A 63 7.63 -5.55 -0.08
C ASP A 63 7.17 -4.21 -0.65
N ALA A 64 5.95 -3.79 -0.30
CA ALA A 64 5.41 -2.51 -0.72
C ALA A 64 6.18 -1.35 -0.09
N VAL A 65 6.44 -1.40 1.22
CA VAL A 65 7.23 -0.37 1.95
C VAL A 65 8.63 -0.22 1.38
N LEU A 66 9.31 -1.33 1.04
CA LEU A 66 10.64 -1.29 0.42
C LEU A 66 10.62 -0.60 -0.95
N ARG A 67 9.56 -0.78 -1.73
CA ARG A 67 9.39 -0.12 -3.05
C ARG A 67 8.96 1.35 -2.94
N PHE A 68 8.33 1.72 -1.84
CA PHE A 68 7.96 3.11 -1.53
C PHE A 68 9.07 3.92 -0.85
N SER A 69 10.19 3.28 -0.49
CA SER A 69 11.36 3.94 0.09
C SER A 69 12.19 4.66 -0.98
#